data_AF-A0A9P4TB58-F1
#
_entry.id   AF-A0A9P4TB58-F1
#
_cell.length_a   1.000
_cell.length_b   1.000
_cell.length_c   1.000
_cell.angle_alpha   90.00
_cell.angle_beta   90.00
_cell.angle_gamma   90.00
#
_symmetry.space_group_name_H-M   'P 1'
#
loop_
_entity.id
_entity.type
_entity.pdbx_description
1 polymer ?
#
loop_
_entity_poly.entity_id
_entity_poly.type
_entity_poly.pdbx_seq_one_letter_code
_entity_poly.pdbx_strand_id
1 'polypeptide(L)'
;MLFSSVAVTASLFACISAVPTQIIQRGAEIQAADALLEARAVTVTCTPTSNQSKTKNFIVDVAYAKGQVSKAAFKTGKSGDPHAYNGGDNIIWGVKECDVKKAPLWEYPVFWQGTKGKSGQLEWEKDVKTDKQKMKTPIRVVYVNQNGGAKYCGIMTHSEVTADFQGQKFFQHCT
;
A
#
# COMPACT_ATOMS: atom_id res chain seq x y z
N MET A 1 -84.15 -36.17 -24.18
CA MET A 1 -84.44 -34.72 -24.34
C MET A 1 -83.16 -33.99 -23.96
N LEU A 2 -82.38 -33.58 -24.96
CA LEU A 2 -82.28 -32.20 -25.45
C LEU A 2 -81.56 -31.24 -24.47
N PHE A 3 -80.29 -30.92 -24.82
CA PHE A 3 -79.49 -29.69 -24.59
C PHE A 3 -79.31 -29.21 -23.13
N SER A 4 -78.22 -28.55 -22.69
CA SER A 4 -77.36 -27.57 -23.32
C SER A 4 -75.99 -27.50 -22.62
N SER A 5 -74.95 -27.24 -23.42
CA SER A 5 -73.62 -26.83 -23.00
C SER A 5 -73.61 -25.39 -22.46
N VAL A 6 -72.76 -25.10 -21.46
CA VAL A 6 -72.15 -23.77 -21.29
C VAL A 6 -70.69 -23.99 -20.90
N ALA A 7 -69.78 -23.62 -21.81
CA ALA A 7 -68.36 -23.49 -21.54
C ALA A 7 -68.07 -22.05 -21.10
N VAL A 8 -67.39 -21.88 -19.97
CA VAL A 8 -66.89 -20.59 -19.50
C VAL A 8 -65.38 -20.56 -19.76
N THR A 9 -64.97 -19.80 -20.76
CA THR A 9 -63.57 -19.49 -21.06
C THR A 9 -63.06 -18.40 -20.13
N ALA A 10 -62.06 -18.71 -19.30
CA ALA A 10 -61.31 -17.72 -18.53
C ALA A 10 -60.11 -17.22 -19.35
N SER A 11 -60.12 -15.94 -19.74
CA SER A 11 -58.99 -15.27 -20.38
C SER A 11 -57.99 -14.80 -19.34
N LEU A 12 -56.76 -15.32 -19.40
CA LEU A 12 -55.59 -14.81 -18.68
C LEU A 12 -55.01 -13.61 -19.45
N PHE A 13 -55.16 -12.40 -18.90
CA PHE A 13 -54.38 -11.24 -19.32
C PHE A 13 -53.06 -11.22 -18.54
N ALA A 14 -51.96 -11.56 -19.21
CA ALA A 14 -50.61 -11.34 -18.69
C ALA A 14 -50.20 -9.89 -18.98
N CYS A 15 -50.08 -9.07 -17.94
CA CYS A 15 -49.43 -7.75 -18.05
C CYS A 15 -47.92 -7.96 -18.23
N ILE A 16 -47.44 -7.78 -19.46
CA ILE A 16 -46.02 -7.67 -19.76
C ILE A 16 -45.59 -6.24 -19.43
N SER A 17 -45.01 -6.04 -18.25
CA SER A 17 -44.34 -4.79 -17.91
C SER A 17 -43.02 -4.72 -18.65
N ALA A 18 -42.98 -4.00 -19.77
CA ALA A 18 -41.73 -3.67 -20.44
C ALA A 18 -40.92 -2.71 -19.55
N VAL A 19 -39.82 -3.22 -18.98
CA VAL A 19 -38.85 -2.38 -18.28
C VAL A 19 -38.09 -1.58 -19.33
N PRO A 20 -38.03 -0.24 -19.24
CA PRO A 20 -37.22 0.53 -20.17
C PRO A 20 -35.74 0.19 -19.96
N THR A 21 -35.11 -0.31 -21.01
CA THR A 21 -33.65 -0.48 -21.08
C THR A 21 -33.01 0.89 -20.90
N GLN A 22 -32.42 1.13 -19.72
CA GLN A 22 -31.61 2.31 -19.48
C GLN A 22 -30.32 2.19 -20.30
N ILE A 23 -30.29 2.84 -21.46
CA ILE A 23 -29.04 3.19 -22.14
C ILE A 23 -28.54 4.45 -21.42
N ILE A 24 -27.79 4.28 -20.33
CA ILE A 24 -27.15 5.39 -19.62
C ILE A 24 -25.64 5.15 -19.49
N GLN A 25 -24.90 6.03 -20.17
CA GLN A 25 -23.58 6.59 -19.80
C GLN A 25 -22.42 5.66 -19.43
N ARG A 26 -22.05 4.72 -20.29
CA ARG A 26 -20.75 4.01 -20.16
C ARG A 26 -19.51 4.90 -20.40
N GLY A 27 -19.67 6.10 -20.98
CA GLY A 27 -18.55 6.97 -21.36
C GLY A 27 -18.07 7.93 -20.26
N ALA A 28 -18.98 8.43 -19.42
CA ALA A 28 -18.64 9.42 -18.39
C ALA A 28 -18.02 8.78 -17.14
N GLU A 29 -18.42 7.54 -16.81
CA GLU A 29 -17.86 6.80 -15.67
C GLU A 29 -16.43 6.34 -15.91
N ILE A 30 -16.07 6.01 -17.16
CA ILE A 30 -14.70 5.62 -17.52
C ILE A 30 -13.76 6.83 -17.45
N GLN A 31 -14.21 8.01 -17.90
CA GLN A 31 -13.41 9.24 -17.81
C GLN A 31 -13.25 9.75 -16.37
N ALA A 32 -14.27 9.57 -15.52
CA ALA A 32 -14.16 9.87 -14.10
C ALA A 32 -13.24 8.89 -13.37
N ALA A 33 -13.24 7.61 -13.75
CA ALA A 33 -12.32 6.60 -13.21
C ALA A 33 -10.87 6.86 -13.63
N ASP A 34 -10.61 7.26 -14.88
CA ASP A 34 -9.27 7.62 -15.35
C ASP A 34 -8.76 8.93 -14.72
N ALA A 35 -9.64 9.92 -14.51
CA ALA A 35 -9.31 11.15 -13.79
C ALA A 35 -9.06 10.92 -12.28
N LEU A 36 -9.65 9.88 -11.68
CA LEU A 36 -9.36 9.40 -10.32
C LEU A 36 -8.09 8.54 -10.24
N LEU A 37 -7.72 7.85 -11.33
CA LEU A 37 -6.47 7.09 -11.44
C LEU A 37 -5.25 8.02 -11.56
N GLU A 38 -5.45 9.23 -12.09
CA GLU A 38 -4.53 10.36 -12.08
C GLU A 38 -4.59 11.18 -10.77
N ALA A 39 -5.19 10.64 -9.70
CA ALA A 39 -4.85 11.08 -8.35
C ALA A 39 -3.39 10.71 -8.12
N ARG A 40 -2.49 11.62 -8.53
CA ARG A 40 -1.03 11.46 -8.56
C ARG A 40 -0.58 10.60 -7.39
N ALA A 41 0.01 9.45 -7.71
CA ALA A 41 0.62 8.55 -6.75
C ALA A 41 1.40 9.40 -5.73
N VAL A 42 0.96 9.36 -4.47
CA VAL A 42 1.58 10.16 -3.42
C VAL A 42 2.95 9.56 -3.17
N THR A 43 3.99 10.29 -3.54
CA THR A 43 5.38 9.88 -3.31
C THR A 43 6.01 10.71 -2.22
N VAL A 44 6.95 10.11 -1.49
CA VAL A 44 7.91 10.84 -0.66
C VAL A 44 9.31 10.69 -1.24
N THR A 45 10.16 11.66 -0.99
CA THR A 45 11.57 11.64 -1.35
C THR A 45 12.41 11.44 -0.11
N CYS A 46 13.14 10.33 -0.07
CA CYS A 46 14.17 10.10 0.93
C CYS A 46 15.49 10.69 0.43
N THR A 47 16.01 11.66 1.17
CA THR A 47 17.27 12.35 0.84
C THR A 47 18.23 12.18 2.01
N PRO A 48 19.09 11.15 2.02
CA PRO A 48 20.12 10.98 3.04
C PRO A 48 21.02 12.22 3.12
N THR A 49 21.50 12.54 4.32
CA THR A 49 22.44 13.64 4.55
C THR A 49 23.75 13.41 3.79
N SER A 50 24.22 12.16 3.73
CA SER A 50 25.36 11.74 2.91
C SER A 50 24.99 10.53 2.07
N ASN A 51 25.23 10.61 0.76
CA ASN A 51 24.84 9.56 -0.18
C ASN A 51 25.96 9.30 -1.20
N GLN A 52 26.62 8.15 -1.05
CA GLN A 52 27.68 7.68 -1.94
C GLN A 52 27.15 6.79 -3.08
N SER A 53 25.84 6.52 -3.11
CA SER A 53 25.23 5.71 -4.16
C SER A 53 25.03 6.49 -5.47
N LYS A 54 24.72 5.75 -6.54
CA LYS A 54 24.36 6.34 -7.83
C LYS A 54 22.94 6.93 -7.85
N THR A 55 22.07 6.50 -6.93
CA THR A 55 20.70 7.00 -6.81
C THR A 55 20.72 8.29 -6.01
N LYS A 56 20.45 9.45 -6.65
CA LYS A 56 20.51 10.75 -5.97
C LYS A 56 19.33 10.99 -5.03
N ASN A 57 18.12 10.67 -5.51
CA ASN A 57 16.89 10.79 -4.76
C ASN A 57 16.20 9.43 -4.72
N PHE A 58 15.84 9.00 -3.52
CA PHE A 58 15.10 7.77 -3.33
C PHE A 58 13.61 8.11 -3.27
N ILE A 59 12.92 8.01 -4.39
CA ILE A 59 11.48 8.31 -4.47
C ILE A 59 10.70 7.05 -4.09
N VAL A 60 9.83 7.14 -3.10
CA VAL A 60 9.04 5.99 -2.61
C VAL A 60 7.56 6.29 -2.80
N ASP A 61 6.86 5.39 -3.47
CA ASP A 61 5.40 5.44 -3.56
C ASP A 61 4.77 5.04 -2.22
N VAL A 62 3.90 5.90 -1.68
CA VAL A 62 3.29 5.69 -0.36
C VAL A 62 2.27 4.55 -0.39
N ALA A 63 1.59 4.32 -1.51
CA ALA A 63 0.64 3.21 -1.63
C ALA A 63 1.38 1.85 -1.60
N TYR A 64 2.49 1.73 -2.32
CA TYR A 64 3.41 0.61 -2.26
C TYR A 64 3.92 0.37 -0.83
N ALA A 65 4.40 1.42 -0.16
CA ALA A 65 4.93 1.29 1.21
C ALA A 65 3.85 0.80 2.19
N LYS A 66 2.61 1.33 2.09
CA LYS A 66 1.45 0.84 2.86
C LYS A 66 1.13 -0.63 2.54
N GLY A 67 1.23 -1.03 1.27
CA GLY A 67 1.11 -2.43 0.86
C GLY A 67 2.16 -3.33 1.52
N GLN A 68 3.40 -2.86 1.66
CA GLN A 68 4.45 -3.59 2.38
C GLN A 68 4.16 -3.72 3.88
N VAL A 69 3.57 -2.69 4.51
CA VAL A 69 3.12 -2.76 5.93
C VAL A 69 2.13 -3.91 6.14
N SER A 70 1.15 -4.07 5.24
CA SER A 70 0.18 -5.17 5.31
C SER A 70 0.84 -6.55 5.17
N LYS A 71 1.86 -6.68 4.32
CA LYS A 71 2.62 -7.94 4.12
C LYS A 71 3.53 -8.25 5.31
N ALA A 72 4.16 -7.23 5.88
CA ALA A 72 5.08 -7.36 7.00
C ALA A 72 4.37 -7.79 8.29
N ALA A 73 3.19 -7.22 8.54
CA ALA A 73 2.42 -7.41 9.78
C ALA A 73 3.31 -7.17 11.03
N PHE A 74 3.14 -7.94 12.10
CA PHE A 74 3.91 -7.79 13.35
C PHE A 74 4.73 -9.04 13.68
N LYS A 75 5.15 -9.79 12.64
CA LYS A 75 5.85 -11.06 12.81
C LYS A 75 7.14 -11.09 12.02
N THR A 76 8.25 -10.97 12.75
CA THR A 76 9.61 -11.13 12.24
C THR A 76 9.79 -12.45 11.49
N GLY A 77 10.31 -12.36 10.27
CA GLY A 77 10.72 -13.50 9.45
C GLY A 77 12.20 -13.82 9.56
N LYS A 78 12.69 -14.65 8.63
CA LYS A 78 14.09 -15.09 8.61
C LYS A 78 15.09 -13.96 8.28
N SER A 79 14.64 -12.86 7.68
CA SER A 79 15.49 -11.68 7.47
C SER A 79 15.82 -10.94 8.78
N GLY A 80 15.01 -11.14 9.82
CA GLY A 80 15.01 -10.28 11.01
C GLY A 80 13.98 -9.14 10.92
N ASP A 81 13.21 -9.05 9.83
CA ASP A 81 12.18 -8.03 9.61
C ASP A 81 10.76 -8.62 9.54
N PRO A 82 9.71 -7.82 9.80
CA PRO A 82 9.80 -6.52 10.46
C PRO A 82 10.31 -6.65 11.90
N HIS A 83 10.72 -5.54 12.49
CA HIS A 83 11.17 -5.47 13.88
C HIS A 83 10.69 -4.20 14.56
N ALA A 84 10.69 -4.22 15.89
CA ALA A 84 10.25 -3.09 16.70
C ALA A 84 11.24 -1.91 16.55
N TYR A 85 10.68 -0.72 16.36
CA TYR A 85 11.40 0.54 16.28
C TYR A 85 11.18 1.33 17.57
N ASN A 86 12.26 1.61 18.30
CA ASN A 86 12.16 2.23 19.63
C ASN A 86 12.07 3.77 19.61
N GLY A 87 12.01 4.40 18.43
CA GLY A 87 11.86 5.86 18.33
C GLY A 87 13.07 6.68 18.78
N GLY A 88 14.27 6.10 18.77
CA GLY A 88 15.49 6.76 19.27
C GLY A 88 15.95 7.97 18.46
N ASP A 89 15.48 8.11 17.21
CA ASP A 89 15.89 9.17 16.29
C ASP A 89 15.05 10.46 16.41
N ASN A 90 14.07 10.51 17.34
CA ASN A 90 13.19 11.67 17.60
C ASN A 90 12.44 12.17 16.36
N ILE A 91 12.07 11.28 15.45
CA ILE A 91 11.26 11.60 14.28
C ILE A 91 9.82 11.92 14.71
N ILE A 92 9.29 13.04 14.24
CA ILE A 92 7.87 13.40 14.33
C ILE A 92 7.20 13.06 12.99
N TRP A 93 6.26 12.12 13.02
CA TRP A 93 5.58 11.59 11.84
C TRP A 93 4.38 12.43 11.41
N GLY A 94 3.85 13.26 12.32
CA GLY A 94 2.59 13.98 12.09
C GLY A 94 1.36 13.07 12.20
N VAL A 95 1.52 11.89 12.80
CA VAL A 95 0.46 10.91 13.04
C VAL A 95 0.36 10.73 14.54
N LYS A 96 -0.77 11.19 15.11
CA LYS A 96 -1.00 11.26 16.56
C LYS A 96 -0.55 10.00 17.30
N GLU A 97 -0.88 8.82 16.78
CA GLU A 97 -0.59 7.55 17.46
C GLU A 97 0.83 7.03 17.27
N CYS A 98 1.56 7.59 16.30
CA CYS A 98 2.98 7.34 16.09
C CYS A 98 3.84 8.30 16.92
N ASP A 99 3.34 9.50 17.19
CA ASP A 99 4.06 10.58 17.88
C ASP A 99 3.88 10.53 19.42
N VAL A 100 3.18 9.53 19.96
CA VAL A 100 3.10 9.34 21.41
C VAL A 100 4.41 8.76 21.96
N LYS A 101 4.74 9.15 23.19
CA LYS A 101 5.90 8.60 23.90
C LYS A 101 5.79 7.09 24.02
N LYS A 102 6.85 6.38 23.59
CA LYS A 102 6.92 4.90 23.58
C LYS A 102 5.81 4.24 22.74
N ALA A 103 5.41 4.88 21.63
CA ALA A 103 4.56 4.22 20.64
C ALA A 103 5.17 2.86 20.23
N PRO A 104 4.37 1.78 20.12
CA PRO A 104 4.85 0.47 19.69
C PRO A 104 5.07 0.46 18.17
N LEU A 105 6.08 1.20 17.72
CA LEU A 105 6.43 1.35 16.33
C LEU A 105 7.15 0.09 15.82
N TRP A 106 6.97 -0.17 14.55
CA TRP A 106 7.61 -1.23 13.79
C TRP A 106 8.17 -0.63 12.51
N GLU A 107 9.26 -1.22 12.04
CA GLU A 107 9.89 -0.86 10.79
C GLU A 107 10.01 -2.07 9.86
N TYR A 108 9.89 -1.82 8.56
CA TYR A 108 10.06 -2.83 7.52
C TYR A 108 10.81 -2.27 6.30
N PRO A 109 11.77 -3.02 5.70
CA PRO A 109 12.48 -2.58 4.51
C PRO A 109 11.56 -2.37 3.31
N VAL A 110 11.75 -1.26 2.60
CA VAL A 110 11.03 -0.94 1.37
C VAL A 110 12.01 -0.43 0.32
N PHE A 111 11.67 -0.56 -0.95
CA PHE A 111 12.50 -0.06 -2.05
C PHE A 111 11.91 1.22 -2.66
N TRP A 112 12.78 2.00 -3.29
CA TRP A 112 12.38 3.17 -4.09
C TRP A 112 11.93 2.76 -5.49
N GLN A 113 11.23 3.68 -6.15
CA GLN A 113 10.79 3.55 -7.53
C GLN A 113 11.96 3.30 -8.48
N GLY A 114 11.74 2.46 -9.49
CA GLY A 114 12.75 2.10 -10.49
C GLY A 114 13.63 0.90 -10.10
N THR A 115 13.58 0.44 -8.85
CA THR A 115 14.14 -0.88 -8.50
C THR A 115 13.31 -2.00 -9.14
N LYS A 116 13.97 -2.99 -9.75
CA LYS A 116 13.28 -4.04 -10.54
C LYS A 116 13.32 -5.41 -9.86
N GLY A 117 12.14 -5.89 -9.46
CA GLY A 117 11.86 -7.26 -9.05
C GLY A 117 11.57 -8.18 -10.24
N LYS A 118 11.02 -9.38 -9.98
CA LYS A 118 10.64 -10.34 -11.04
C LYS A 118 9.39 -9.91 -11.81
N SER A 119 8.44 -9.26 -11.11
CA SER A 119 7.11 -8.93 -11.65
C SER A 119 6.68 -7.48 -11.36
N GLY A 120 7.64 -6.59 -11.10
CA GLY A 120 7.34 -5.20 -10.71
C GLY A 120 8.48 -4.55 -9.95
N GLN A 121 8.15 -3.63 -9.04
CA GLN A 121 9.12 -3.05 -8.11
C GLN A 121 9.76 -4.15 -7.24
N LEU A 122 11.02 -3.95 -6.85
CA LEU A 122 11.65 -4.89 -5.93
C LEU A 122 10.92 -4.88 -4.58
N GLU A 123 10.73 -6.05 -3.98
CA GLU A 123 10.14 -6.21 -2.65
C GLU A 123 11.15 -6.89 -1.73
N TRP A 124 11.05 -6.59 -0.43
CA TRP A 124 11.84 -7.27 0.58
C TRP A 124 11.28 -8.68 0.82
N GLU A 125 12.14 -9.68 0.81
CA GLU A 125 11.72 -11.05 1.02
C GLU A 125 11.82 -11.39 2.52
N LYS A 126 10.73 -11.19 3.28
CA LYS A 126 10.67 -11.36 4.75
C LYS A 126 11.32 -12.66 5.26
N ASP A 127 11.17 -13.74 4.50
CA ASP A 127 11.63 -15.08 4.89
C ASP A 127 12.91 -15.52 4.18
N VAL A 128 13.68 -14.56 3.66
CA VAL A 128 15.05 -14.71 3.13
C VAL A 128 16.02 -13.94 4.01
N LYS A 129 17.15 -14.55 4.38
CA LYS A 129 18.17 -13.89 5.21
C LYS A 129 18.67 -12.60 4.56
N THR A 130 18.97 -11.58 5.36
CA THR A 130 19.38 -10.25 4.90
C THR A 130 20.59 -10.25 3.96
N ASP A 131 21.55 -11.14 4.19
CA ASP A 131 22.73 -11.33 3.34
C ASP A 131 22.42 -11.97 1.97
N LYS A 132 21.23 -12.56 1.81
CA LYS A 132 20.75 -13.21 0.58
C LYS A 132 19.70 -12.40 -0.17
N GLN A 133 19.37 -11.21 0.31
CA GLN A 133 18.43 -10.31 -0.38
C GLN A 133 19.03 -9.88 -1.72
N LYS A 134 18.17 -9.68 -2.73
CA LYS A 134 18.61 -9.26 -4.06
C LYS A 134 19.36 -7.93 -4.06
N MET A 135 18.98 -7.03 -3.15
CA MET A 135 19.56 -5.70 -2.99
C MET A 135 19.36 -5.23 -1.55
N LYS A 136 20.30 -4.43 -1.04
CA LYS A 136 20.12 -3.71 0.22
C LYS A 136 19.22 -2.49 0.03
N THR A 137 18.55 -2.06 1.09
CA THR A 137 17.83 -0.78 1.10
C THR A 137 18.07 -0.04 2.42
N PRO A 138 18.39 1.26 2.37
CA PRO A 138 18.51 2.10 3.56
C PRO A 138 17.14 2.60 4.06
N ILE A 139 16.07 2.30 3.32
CA ILE A 139 14.73 2.86 3.53
C ILE A 139 13.89 1.89 4.34
N ARG A 140 13.10 2.44 5.26
CA ARG A 140 12.15 1.71 6.10
C ARG A 140 10.80 2.40 6.05
N VAL A 141 9.72 1.62 5.91
CA VAL A 141 8.38 2.10 6.24
C VAL A 141 8.16 1.89 7.74
N VAL A 142 7.60 2.90 8.40
CA VAL A 142 7.29 2.87 9.83
C VAL A 142 5.79 2.83 10.02
N TYR A 143 5.35 2.00 10.96
CA TYR A 143 3.95 1.81 11.29
C TYR A 143 3.80 1.47 12.77
N VAL A 144 2.65 1.80 13.34
CA VAL A 144 2.34 1.55 14.76
C VAL A 144 1.39 0.36 14.89
N ASN A 145 1.62 -0.45 15.93
CA ASN A 145 0.65 -1.47 16.35
C ASN A 145 -0.49 -0.83 17.16
N GLN A 146 -1.68 -0.79 16.56
CA GLN A 146 -2.91 -0.38 17.23
C GLN A 146 -3.80 -1.59 17.44
N ASN A 147 -3.70 -2.21 18.62
CA ASN A 147 -4.53 -3.36 19.00
C ASN A 147 -4.50 -4.51 17.96
N GLY A 148 -3.34 -4.78 17.37
CA GLY A 148 -3.15 -5.78 16.31
C GLY A 148 -3.34 -5.26 14.88
N GLY A 149 -3.81 -4.03 14.70
CA GLY A 149 -3.88 -3.35 13.40
C GLY A 149 -2.60 -2.58 13.08
N ALA A 150 -2.15 -2.65 11.83
CA ALA A 150 -0.99 -1.90 11.34
C ALA A 150 -1.41 -0.55 10.74
N LYS A 151 -1.07 0.53 11.42
CA LYS A 151 -1.32 1.91 10.95
C LYS A 151 -0.01 2.54 10.48
N TYR A 152 0.02 2.95 9.21
CA TYR A 152 1.15 3.66 8.61
C TYR A 152 1.47 4.96 9.36
N CYS A 153 2.75 5.19 9.65
CA CYS A 153 3.27 6.42 10.25
C CYS A 153 4.00 7.27 9.21
N GLY A 154 4.94 6.67 8.48
CA GLY A 154 5.79 7.40 7.56
C GLY A 154 6.85 6.49 6.92
N ILE A 155 7.77 7.12 6.20
CA ILE A 155 8.93 6.45 5.61
C ILE A 155 10.17 7.19 6.09
N MET A 156 11.21 6.43 6.41
CA MET A 156 12.50 6.96 6.84
C MET A 156 13.64 6.33 6.06
N THR A 157 14.78 7.01 6.05
CA THR A 157 16.04 6.49 5.51
C THR A 157 17.15 6.71 6.52
N HIS A 158 18.16 5.85 6.51
CA HIS A 158 19.42 6.15 7.16
C HIS A 158 20.01 7.47 6.63
N SER A 159 20.64 8.26 7.51
CA SER A 159 21.24 9.56 7.18
C SER A 159 22.52 9.43 6.36
N GLU A 160 23.20 8.29 6.44
CA GLU A 160 24.35 7.95 5.59
C GLU A 160 24.04 6.70 4.76
N VAL A 161 24.31 6.77 3.46
CA VAL A 161 24.12 5.65 2.51
C VAL A 161 25.39 5.42 1.71
N THR A 162 25.90 4.19 1.77
CA THR A 162 27.08 3.75 1.01
C THR A 162 26.77 3.53 -0.48
N ALA A 163 27.82 3.28 -1.28
CA ALA A 163 27.67 2.96 -2.70
C ALA A 163 26.81 1.72 -2.99
N ASP A 164 26.78 0.73 -2.08
CA ASP A 164 26.00 -0.50 -2.17
C ASP A 164 24.64 -0.44 -1.45
N PHE A 165 24.16 0.78 -1.14
CA PHE A 165 22.89 1.03 -0.46
C PHE A 165 22.80 0.49 0.98
N GLN A 166 23.95 0.31 1.65
CA GLN A 166 23.98 0.07 3.09
C GLN A 166 23.62 1.37 3.81
N GLY A 167 22.58 1.32 4.63
CA GLY A 167 22.25 2.40 5.55
C GLY A 167 23.13 2.37 6.80
N GLN A 168 23.52 3.55 7.28
CA GLN A 168 24.34 3.76 8.47
C GLN A 168 23.80 4.94 9.31
N LYS A 169 24.24 5.02 10.57
CA LYS A 169 23.84 6.07 11.53
C LYS A 169 22.33 6.09 11.79
N PHE A 170 21.84 7.23 12.25
CA PHE A 170 20.45 7.46 12.64
C PHE A 170 19.51 7.48 11.42
N PHE A 171 18.21 7.30 11.68
CA PHE A 171 17.17 7.46 10.68
C PHE A 171 16.65 8.89 10.61
N GLN A 172 16.28 9.33 9.42
CA GLN A 172 15.63 10.62 9.19
C GLN A 172 14.38 10.45 8.32
N HIS A 173 13.39 11.32 8.56
CA HIS A 173 12.10 11.30 7.87
C HIS A 173 12.26 11.64 6.38
N CYS A 174 11.51 10.95 5.52
CA CYS A 174 11.40 11.29 4.10
C CYS A 174 10.24 12.27 3.87
N THR A 175 10.36 13.16 2.87
CA THR A 175 9.40 14.26 2.63
C THR A 175 8.92 14.31 1.20
#